data_AF-A0A4V6MCW1-F1
#
_entry.id   AF-A0A4V6MCW1-F1
#
_cell.length_a   1.000
_cell.length_b   1.000
_cell.length_c   1.000
_cell.angle_alpha   90.00
_cell.angle_beta   90.00
_cell.angle_gamma   90.00
#
_symmetry.space_group_name_H-M   'P 1'
#
loop_
_entity.id
_entity.type
_entity.pdbx_description
1 polymer ?
#
loop_
_entity_poly.entity_id
_entity_poly.type
_entity_poly.pdbx_seq_one_letter_code
_entity_poly.pdbx_strand_id
1 'polypeptide(L)'
;MNAMTPDSALPRTADEIAELYRGAIRAGQLGDGERLPTVRQTARDFGIAQATAAKAYRALEQEGLVVTRTAAGTRVAPGSSRAPQAVVERARALAAEAQAAGVSVDDAVAVVRALWGGATD
;
A
#
# COMPACT_ATOMS: atom_id res chain seq x y z
N MET A 1 26.00 -16.30 -3.90
CA MET A 1 26.39 -14.91 -4.15
C MET A 1 25.16 -14.09 -4.49
N ASN A 2 24.49 -13.51 -3.50
CA ASN A 2 24.43 -12.06 -3.29
C ASN A 2 23.83 -11.82 -1.90
N ALA A 3 24.59 -11.14 -1.05
CA ALA A 3 24.15 -10.71 0.26
C ALA A 3 23.19 -9.52 0.11
N MET A 4 22.29 -9.38 1.10
CA MET A 4 21.61 -8.18 1.57
C MET A 4 20.10 -8.37 1.67
N THR A 5 19.70 -9.20 2.63
CA THR A 5 18.50 -8.86 3.40
C THR A 5 18.99 -7.84 4.42
N PRO A 6 18.73 -6.52 4.27
CA PRO A 6 18.82 -5.68 5.43
C PRO A 6 17.76 -6.19 6.40
N ASP A 7 18.20 -6.56 7.60
CA ASP A 7 17.40 -6.64 8.81
C ASP A 7 16.26 -5.61 8.71
N SER A 8 15.01 -6.07 8.76
CA SER A 8 13.83 -5.21 8.58
C SER A 8 13.62 -4.35 9.82
N ALA A 9 14.58 -3.46 10.07
CA ALA A 9 14.41 -2.33 10.95
C ALA A 9 13.32 -1.45 10.34
N LEU A 10 12.37 -1.04 11.18
CA LEU A 10 11.35 -0.06 10.79
C LEU A 10 12.03 1.14 10.09
N PRO A 11 11.39 1.75 9.07
CA PRO A 11 12.00 2.88 8.38
C PRO A 11 12.25 4.02 9.38
N ARG A 12 13.48 4.51 9.43
CA ARG A 12 13.93 5.51 10.43
C ARG A 12 14.05 6.91 9.85
N THR A 13 14.10 7.02 8.53
CA THR A 13 14.27 8.28 7.80
C THR A 13 13.03 8.65 6.98
N ALA A 14 12.91 9.92 6.61
CA ALA A 14 11.82 10.38 5.77
C ALA A 14 11.81 9.69 4.39
N ASP A 15 12.99 9.43 3.83
CA ASP A 15 13.14 8.87 2.49
C ASP A 15 12.76 7.38 2.47
N GLU A 16 13.14 6.62 3.50
CA GLU A 16 12.73 5.22 3.67
C GLU A 16 11.20 5.08 3.83
N ILE A 17 10.56 5.99 4.58
CA ILE A 17 9.10 5.99 4.75
C ILE A 17 8.41 6.33 3.43
N ALA A 18 8.94 7.31 2.70
CA ALA A 18 8.41 7.68 1.40
C ALA A 18 8.55 6.50 0.42
N GLU A 19 9.69 5.80 0.40
CA GLU A 19 9.89 4.62 -0.44
C GLU A 19 8.94 3.48 -0.07
N LEU A 20 8.73 3.22 1.22
CA LEU A 20 7.79 2.21 1.70
C LEU A 20 6.38 2.46 1.14
N TYR A 21 5.83 3.67 1.32
CA TYR A 21 4.49 3.99 0.83
C TYR A 21 4.44 4.09 -0.70
N ARG A 22 5.48 4.62 -1.35
CA ARG A 22 5.60 4.65 -2.82
C ARG A 22 5.54 3.24 -3.40
N GLY A 23 6.28 2.31 -2.82
CA GLY A 23 6.25 0.89 -3.18
C GLY A 23 4.85 0.30 -3.01
N ALA A 24 4.21 0.51 -1.85
CA ALA A 24 2.87 -0.01 -1.58
C ALA A 24 1.80 0.53 -2.56
N ILE A 25 1.85 1.82 -2.88
CA ILE A 25 0.94 2.45 -3.86
C ILE A 25 1.18 1.85 -5.25
N ARG A 26 2.42 1.82 -5.73
CA ARG A 26 2.77 1.32 -7.07
C ARG A 26 2.55 -0.18 -7.24
N ALA A 27 2.68 -0.95 -6.16
CA ALA A 27 2.38 -2.37 -6.14
C ALA A 27 0.87 -2.65 -6.12
N GLY A 28 0.03 -1.65 -5.85
CA GLY A 28 -1.42 -1.83 -5.69
C GLY A 28 -1.82 -2.41 -4.33
N GLN A 29 -0.93 -2.35 -3.34
CA GLN A 29 -1.25 -2.70 -1.94
C GLN A 29 -2.07 -1.60 -1.26
N LEU A 30 -1.95 -0.36 -1.74
CA LEU A 30 -2.82 0.77 -1.40
C LEU A 30 -3.56 1.21 -2.67
N GLY A 31 -4.89 1.24 -2.65
CA GLY A 31 -5.71 1.62 -3.79
C GLY A 31 -5.92 3.12 -3.92
N ASP A 32 -6.37 3.56 -5.09
CA ASP A 32 -6.72 4.97 -5.30
C ASP A 32 -7.81 5.43 -4.31
N GLY A 33 -7.61 6.61 -3.73
CA GLY A 33 -8.49 7.17 -2.70
C GLY A 33 -8.32 6.56 -1.31
N GLU A 34 -7.51 5.50 -1.15
CA GLU A 34 -7.25 4.86 0.13
C GLU A 34 -6.59 5.84 1.10
N ARG A 35 -7.05 5.83 2.35
CA ARG A 35 -6.54 6.72 3.39
C ARG A 35 -5.21 6.19 3.92
N LEU A 36 -4.18 7.03 3.89
CA LEU A 36 -2.93 6.74 4.58
C LEU A 36 -3.10 6.97 6.09
N PRO A 37 -2.26 6.32 6.92
CA PRO A 37 -2.12 6.69 8.32
C PRO A 37 -1.86 8.19 8.48
N THR A 38 -2.23 8.76 9.64
CA THR A 38 -1.88 10.16 9.90
C THR A 38 -0.39 10.28 10.16
N VAL A 39 0.22 11.44 9.92
CA VAL A 39 1.63 11.74 10.29
C VAL A 39 1.92 11.32 11.74
N ARG A 40 0.99 11.59 12.67
CA ARG A 40 1.12 11.22 14.08
C ARG A 40 1.08 9.70 14.30
N GLN A 41 0.23 8.99 13.56
CA GLN A 41 0.14 7.54 13.62
C GLN A 41 1.41 6.89 13.07
N THR A 42 1.83 7.29 11.87
CA THR A 42 3.09 6.86 11.24
C THR A 42 4.30 7.09 12.15
N ALA A 43 4.36 8.26 12.79
CA ALA A 43 5.45 8.56 13.72
C ALA A 43 5.47 7.64 14.94
N ARG A 44 4.30 7.27 15.46
CA ARG A 44 4.17 6.32 16.58
C ARG A 44 4.52 4.90 16.15
N ASP A 45 3.99 4.45 15.02
CA ASP A 45 4.16 3.08 14.53
C ASP A 45 5.63 2.78 14.20
N PHE A 46 6.36 3.77 13.67
CA PHE A 46 7.77 3.63 13.31
C PHE A 46 8.75 4.16 14.38
N GLY A 47 8.26 4.73 15.48
CA GLY A 47 9.12 5.23 16.57
C GLY A 47 10.02 6.41 16.17
N ILE A 48 9.51 7.33 15.34
CA ILE A 48 10.26 8.45 14.75
C ILE A 48 9.67 9.81 15.13
N ALA A 49 10.42 10.88 14.85
CA ALA A 49 9.90 12.24 14.99
C ALA A 49 8.76 12.54 13.99
N GLN A 50 7.72 13.24 14.45
CA GLN A 50 6.60 13.67 13.58
C GLN A 50 7.07 14.53 12.40
N ALA A 51 8.10 15.35 12.58
CA ALA A 51 8.70 16.14 11.50
C ALA A 51 9.27 15.26 10.37
N THR A 52 9.86 14.11 10.71
CA THR A 52 10.39 13.14 9.75
C THR A 52 9.25 12.50 8.96
N ALA A 53 8.19 12.04 9.64
CA ALA A 53 7.01 11.50 8.98
C ALA A 53 6.32 12.56 8.09
N ALA A 54 6.23 13.81 8.55
CA ALA A 54 5.69 14.92 7.76
C ALA A 54 6.53 15.19 6.50
N LYS A 55 7.87 15.11 6.58
CA LYS A 55 8.76 15.26 5.43
C LYS A 55 8.52 14.15 4.40
N ALA A 56 8.32 12.91 4.83
CA ALA A 56 7.98 11.79 3.94
C ALA A 56 6.66 12.03 3.18
N TYR A 57 5.62 12.50 3.90
CA TYR A 57 4.31 12.75 3.31
C TYR A 57 4.36 13.91 2.30
N ARG A 58 5.16 14.94 2.59
CA ARG A 58 5.41 16.04 1.64
C ARG A 58 6.12 15.55 0.37
N ALA A 59 7.08 14.64 0.48
CA ALA A 59 7.74 14.07 -0.70
C ALA A 59 6.75 13.29 -1.58
N LEU A 60 5.91 12.44 -0.98
CA LEU A 60 4.87 11.71 -1.70
C LEU A 60 3.85 12.64 -2.37
N GLU A 61 3.50 13.76 -1.73
CA GLU A 61 2.58 14.77 -2.28
C GLU A 61 3.22 15.53 -3.45
N GLN A 62 4.51 15.85 -3.37
CA GLN A 62 5.28 16.46 -4.47
C GLN A 62 5.38 15.55 -5.70
N GLU A 63 5.42 14.23 -5.47
CA GLU A 63 5.38 13.22 -6.54
C GLU A 63 3.97 12.97 -7.09
N GLY A 64 2.95 13.60 -6.50
CA GLY A 64 1.55 13.42 -6.90
C GLY A 64 0.96 12.05 -6.51
N LEU A 65 1.62 11.29 -5.64
CA LEU A 65 1.17 9.95 -5.21
C LEU A 65 0.07 10.03 -4.15
N VAL A 66 0.03 11.12 -3.39
CA VAL A 66 -0.97 11.36 -2.34
C VAL A 66 -1.50 12.77 -2.42
N VAL A 67 -2.71 12.95 -1.89
CA VAL A 67 -3.36 14.25 -1.72
C VAL A 67 -3.75 14.45 -0.26
N THR A 68 -3.36 15.58 0.32
CA THR A 68 -3.75 15.95 1.69
C THR A 68 -4.99 16.85 1.68
N ARG A 69 -6.03 16.46 2.43
CA ARG A 69 -7.23 17.28 2.64
C ARG A 69 -7.39 17.51 4.14
N THR A 70 -7.45 18.77 4.57
CA THR A 70 -7.38 19.22 5.98
C THR A 70 -8.29 18.44 6.94
N ALA A 71 -9.55 18.17 6.57
CA ALA A 71 -10.49 17.41 7.40
C ALA A 71 -10.50 15.90 7.11
N ALA A 72 -10.15 15.49 5.89
CA ALA A 72 -10.28 14.09 5.44
C ALA A 72 -8.97 13.27 5.57
N GLY A 73 -7.87 13.92 5.95
CA GLY A 73 -6.54 13.31 6.04
C GLY A 73 -5.84 13.20 4.67
N THR A 74 -4.78 12.40 4.64
CA THR A 74 -4.00 12.10 3.43
C THR A 74 -4.54 10.84 2.76
N ARG A 75 -4.71 10.88 1.44
CA ARG A 75 -5.21 9.75 0.63
C ARG A 75 -4.34 9.52 -0.59
N VAL A 76 -4.30 8.29 -1.10
CA VAL A 76 -3.68 7.98 -2.40
C VAL A 76 -4.39 8.79 -3.49
N ALA A 77 -3.60 9.46 -4.33
CA ALA A 77 -4.13 10.28 -5.40
C ALA A 77 -4.76 9.40 -6.51
N PRO A 78 -5.82 9.87 -7.20
CA PRO A 78 -6.39 9.13 -8.32
C PRO A 78 -5.35 8.85 -9.42
N GLY A 79 -5.34 7.63 -9.95
CA GLY A 79 -4.40 7.20 -11.00
C GLY A 79 -2.98 6.90 -10.52
N SER A 80 -2.73 6.93 -9.20
CA SER A 80 -1.41 6.61 -8.65
C SER A 80 -1.24 5.12 -8.32
N SER A 81 -2.34 4.41 -8.07
CA SER A 81 -2.39 2.98 -7.84
C SER A 81 -2.81 2.21 -9.09
N ARG A 82 -2.71 0.88 -9.01
CA ARG A 82 -3.17 -0.06 -10.05
C ARG A 82 -4.68 -0.25 -10.07
N ALA A 83 -5.35 0.05 -8.96
CA ALA A 83 -6.78 -0.16 -8.83
C ALA A 83 -7.40 0.79 -7.78
N PRO A 84 -8.72 1.02 -7.84
CA PRO A 84 -9.46 1.70 -6.78
C PRO A 84 -9.39 0.96 -5.44
N GLN A 85 -9.49 1.69 -4.32
CA GLN A 85 -9.49 1.11 -2.96
C GLN A 85 -10.42 -0.11 -2.81
N ALA A 86 -11.64 -0.04 -3.35
CA ALA A 86 -12.62 -1.12 -3.24
C ALA A 86 -12.14 -2.44 -3.86
N VAL A 87 -11.39 -2.39 -4.98
CA VAL A 87 -10.84 -3.59 -5.62
C VAL A 87 -9.69 -4.16 -4.78
N VAL A 88 -8.82 -3.30 -4.25
CA VAL A 88 -7.71 -3.70 -3.38
C VAL A 88 -8.22 -4.33 -2.08
N GLU A 89 -9.32 -3.82 -1.51
CA GLU A 89 -9.99 -4.41 -0.34
C GLU A 89 -10.52 -5.82 -0.64
N ARG A 90 -11.15 -6.03 -1.81
CA ARG A 90 -11.62 -7.37 -2.22
C ARG A 90 -10.46 -8.33 -2.45
N ALA A 91 -9.37 -7.87 -3.06
CA ALA A 91 -8.17 -8.68 -3.23
C ALA A 91 -7.54 -9.06 -1.87
N ARG A 92 -7.50 -8.14 -0.90
CA ARG A 92 -7.04 -8.42 0.47
C ARG A 92 -7.93 -9.45 1.18
N ALA A 93 -9.26 -9.35 1.02
CA ALA A 93 -10.19 -10.33 1.58
C ALA A 93 -9.96 -11.73 1.00
N LEU A 94 -9.87 -11.84 -0.34
CA LEU A 94 -9.55 -13.10 -1.01
C LEU A 94 -8.21 -13.68 -0.53
N ALA A 95 -7.18 -12.86 -0.40
CA ALA A 95 -5.87 -13.32 0.07
C ALA A 95 -5.94 -13.87 1.51
N ALA A 96 -6.67 -13.20 2.41
CA ALA A 96 -6.85 -13.65 3.78
C ALA A 96 -7.63 -14.99 3.84
N GLU A 97 -8.70 -15.11 3.05
CA GLU A 97 -9.50 -16.35 2.94
C GLU A 97 -8.66 -17.51 2.38
N ALA A 98 -7.93 -17.27 1.29
CA ALA A 98 -7.04 -18.25 0.67
C ALA A 98 -5.97 -18.74 1.66
N GLN A 99 -5.35 -17.82 2.41
CA GLN A 99 -4.37 -18.17 3.45
C GLN A 99 -4.99 -19.02 4.56
N ALA A 100 -6.17 -18.64 5.05
CA ALA A 100 -6.88 -19.39 6.10
C ALA A 100 -7.29 -20.80 5.62
N ALA A 101 -7.59 -20.95 4.33
CA ALA A 101 -7.95 -22.23 3.70
C ALA A 101 -6.74 -23.05 3.22
N GLY A 102 -5.50 -22.53 3.33
CA GLY A 102 -4.30 -23.20 2.82
C GLY A 102 -4.19 -23.24 1.29
N VAL A 103 -4.92 -22.38 0.58
CA VAL A 103 -4.86 -22.25 -0.88
C VAL A 103 -3.58 -21.51 -1.27
N SER A 104 -2.84 -22.07 -2.23
CA SER A 104 -1.60 -21.44 -2.72
C SER A 104 -1.89 -20.14 -3.47
N VAL A 105 -0.90 -19.24 -3.55
CA VAL A 105 -1.04 -18.01 -4.35
C VAL A 105 -1.30 -18.32 -5.83
N ASP A 106 -0.67 -19.38 -6.35
CA ASP A 106 -0.81 -19.78 -7.75
C ASP A 106 -2.23 -20.29 -8.04
N ASP A 107 -2.81 -21.08 -7.14
CA ASP A 107 -4.20 -21.56 -7.26
C ASP A 107 -5.20 -20.40 -7.13
N ALA A 108 -4.98 -19.50 -6.16
CA ALA A 108 -5.84 -18.33 -5.98
C ALA A 108 -5.84 -17.45 -7.24
N VAL A 109 -4.67 -17.23 -7.84
CA VAL A 109 -4.53 -16.49 -9.11
C VAL A 109 -5.19 -17.26 -10.26
N ALA A 110 -5.05 -18.59 -10.33
CA ALA A 110 -5.70 -19.41 -11.36
C ALA A 110 -7.23 -19.32 -11.28
N VAL A 111 -7.81 -19.38 -10.09
CA VAL A 111 -9.25 -19.19 -9.87
C VAL A 111 -9.71 -17.82 -10.34
N VAL A 112 -9.03 -16.75 -9.93
CA VAL A 112 -9.36 -15.37 -10.36
C VAL A 112 -9.31 -15.25 -11.89
N ARG A 113 -8.27 -15.80 -12.54
CA ARG A 113 -8.14 -15.80 -14.01
C ARG A 113 -9.25 -16.58 -14.69
N ALA A 114 -9.63 -17.75 -14.17
CA ALA A 114 -10.71 -18.56 -14.71
C ALA A 114 -12.06 -17.81 -14.65
N LEU A 115 -12.33 -17.12 -13.54
CA LEU A 115 -13.52 -16.29 -13.38
C LEU A 115 -13.49 -15.05 -14.29
N TRP A 116 -12.31 -14.51 -14.59
CA TRP A 116 -12.14 -13.33 -15.46
C TRP A 116 -12.59 -13.58 -16.91
N GLY A 117 -12.51 -14.84 -17.36
CA GLY A 117 -12.97 -15.28 -18.68
C GLY A 117 -14.37 -15.90 -18.69
N GLY A 118 -15.01 -16.06 -17.52
CA GLY A 118 -16.29 -16.78 -17.37
C GLY A 118 -17.55 -15.92 -17.53
N ALA A 119 -17.41 -14.63 -17.83
CA ALA A 119 -18.53 -13.72 -18.10
C ALA A 119 -18.75 -13.52 -19.61
N THR A 120 -18.90 -14.62 -20.37
CA THR A 120 -19.50 -14.59 -21.72
C THR A 120 -20.07 -15.98 -22.04
N ASP A 121 -21.25 -16.26 -21.50
CA ASP A 121 -22.41 -16.83 -22.22
C ASP A 121 -23.67 -16.71 -21.36
#